data_AF-A0A7X9ZMU4-F1
#
_entry.id   AF-A0A7X9ZMU4-F1
#
_cell.length_a   1.000
_cell.length_b   1.000
_cell.length_c   1.000
_cell.angle_alpha   90.00
_cell.angle_beta   90.00
_cell.angle_gamma   90.00
#
_symmetry.space_group_name_H-M   'P 1'
#
loop_
_entity.id
_entity.type
_entity.pdbx_description
1 polymer ?
#
loop_
_entity_poly.entity_id
_entity_poly.type
_entity_poly.pdbx_seq_one_letter_code
_entity_poly.pdbx_strand_id
1 'polypeptide(L)'
;MAFVAASLWVAPACAQSAELAEIDALVRNSEGVQSGMALARRQIGESDLIGAVATLERLLIDHPEADEALLLHVSLLCRLDDKQGARAELAEMDRIRVSETAWAEVTAACGAVPRPQGWGG
;
A
#
# COMPACT_ATOMS: atom_id res chain seq x y z
N MET A 1 22.25 55.81 22.49
CA MET A 1 21.11 55.14 21.85
C MET A 1 21.49 53.68 21.65
N ALA A 2 20.95 52.79 22.49
CA ALA A 2 21.24 51.36 22.43
C ALA A 2 20.35 50.70 21.38
N PHE A 3 20.97 50.10 20.35
CA PHE A 3 20.30 49.15 19.47
C PHE A 3 20.23 47.81 20.19
N VAL A 4 19.03 47.36 20.56
CA VAL A 4 18.78 46.00 21.03
C VAL A 4 18.61 45.12 19.80
N ALA A 5 19.54 44.18 19.64
CA ALA A 5 19.52 43.16 18.62
C ALA A 5 18.68 41.94 19.04
N ALA A 6 17.92 41.44 18.07
CA ALA A 6 17.56 40.05 17.81
C ALA A 6 16.92 39.19 18.92
N SER A 7 15.67 38.82 18.68
CA SER A 7 15.13 37.52 19.09
C SER A 7 14.34 36.91 17.93
N LEU A 8 15.03 36.16 17.07
CA LEU A 8 14.43 35.14 16.21
C LEU A 8 14.10 33.94 17.10
N TRP A 9 12.85 33.83 17.56
CA TRP A 9 12.35 32.59 18.14
C TRP A 9 11.99 31.64 17.01
N VAL A 10 12.94 30.76 16.68
CA VAL A 10 12.74 29.62 15.79
C VAL A 10 12.03 28.54 16.61
N ALA A 11 10.77 28.24 16.28
CA ALA A 11 10.08 27.07 16.83
C ALA A 11 9.73 26.10 15.69
N PRO A 12 10.60 25.12 15.36
CA PRO A 12 10.29 24.07 14.40
C PRO A 12 10.28 22.66 15.02
N ALA A 13 10.39 22.50 16.34
CA ALA A 13 10.65 21.19 16.95
C ALA A 13 9.41 20.25 17.01
N CYS A 14 8.19 20.78 17.17
CA CYS A 14 7.02 19.93 17.41
C CYS A 14 6.47 19.26 16.14
N ALA A 15 6.64 19.89 14.95
CA ALA A 15 6.18 19.32 13.70
C ALA A 15 6.97 18.05 13.33
N GLN A 16 8.29 18.09 13.52
CA GLN A 16 9.19 16.97 13.21
C GLN A 16 8.94 15.75 14.10
N SER A 17 8.60 15.95 15.38
CA SER A 17 8.33 14.82 16.29
C SER A 17 7.03 14.08 15.97
N ALA A 18 5.99 14.79 15.50
CA ALA A 18 4.72 14.18 15.12
C ALA A 18 4.84 13.38 13.83
N GLU A 19 5.56 13.92 12.84
CA GLU A 19 5.86 13.28 11.56
C GLU A 19 6.69 11.98 11.75
N LEU A 20 7.70 12.01 12.62
CA LEU A 20 8.48 10.80 12.93
C LEU A 20 7.63 9.70 13.58
N ALA A 21 6.75 10.05 14.52
CA ALA A 21 5.87 9.09 15.17
C ALA A 21 4.87 8.45 14.19
N GLU A 22 4.41 9.20 13.19
CA GLU A 22 3.56 8.72 12.11
C GLU A 22 4.32 7.73 11.21
N ILE A 23 5.54 8.08 10.79
CA ILE A 23 6.39 7.18 10.00
C ILE A 23 6.66 5.86 10.75
N ASP A 24 6.97 5.93 12.05
CA ASP A 24 7.17 4.75 12.89
C ASP A 24 5.89 3.89 12.99
N ALA A 25 4.72 4.52 13.00
CA ALA A 25 3.45 3.80 12.98
C ALA A 25 3.21 3.11 11.63
N LEU A 26 3.54 3.74 10.51
CA LEU A 26 3.47 3.13 9.18
C LEU A 26 4.39 1.91 9.08
N VAL A 27 5.61 2.01 9.60
CA VAL A 27 6.56 0.89 9.67
C VAL A 27 5.97 -0.27 10.46
N ARG A 28 5.58 -0.06 11.72
CA ARG A 28 5.03 -1.15 12.55
C ARG A 28 3.77 -1.78 11.96
N ASN A 29 2.90 -0.96 11.39
CA ASN A 29 1.65 -1.45 10.82
C ASN A 29 1.88 -2.31 9.58
N SER A 30 2.97 -2.10 8.83
CA SER A 30 3.29 -2.89 7.63
C SER A 30 4.08 -4.17 7.90
N GLU A 31 4.54 -4.42 9.14
CA GLU A 31 5.36 -5.60 9.49
C GLU A 31 4.59 -6.93 9.50
N GLY A 32 3.27 -6.88 9.73
CA GLY A 32 2.41 -8.08 9.77
C GLY A 32 1.37 -8.08 8.66
N VAL A 33 1.08 -9.25 8.09
CA VAL A 33 0.06 -9.41 7.02
C VAL A 33 -1.27 -8.75 7.39
N GLN A 34 -1.79 -9.03 8.59
CA GLN A 34 -3.09 -8.50 9.02
C GLN A 34 -3.07 -6.97 9.21
N SER A 35 -2.04 -6.44 9.85
CA SER A 35 -1.92 -5.00 10.12
C SER A 35 -1.63 -4.22 8.83
N GLY A 36 -0.81 -4.78 7.93
CA GLY A 36 -0.46 -4.17 6.66
C GLY A 36 -1.65 -4.12 5.72
N MET A 37 -2.40 -5.22 5.63
CA MET A 37 -3.67 -5.25 4.89
C MET A 37 -4.69 -4.27 5.48
N ALA A 38 -4.83 -4.19 6.80
CA ALA A 38 -5.75 -3.25 7.45
C ALA A 38 -5.35 -1.79 7.18
N LEU A 39 -4.05 -1.47 7.16
CA LEU A 39 -3.56 -0.14 6.83
C LEU A 39 -3.82 0.19 5.35
N ALA A 40 -3.47 -0.68 4.42
CA ALA A 40 -3.73 -0.48 2.99
C ALA A 40 -5.22 -0.26 2.71
N ARG A 41 -6.11 -1.06 3.34
CA ARG A 41 -7.57 -0.90 3.21
C ARG A 41 -8.06 0.44 3.74
N ARG A 42 -7.48 0.95 4.84
CA ARG A 42 -7.79 2.28 5.37
C ARG A 42 -7.38 3.38 4.40
N GLN A 43 -6.14 3.32 3.90
CA GLN A 43 -5.62 4.28 2.92
C GLN A 43 -6.48 4.30 1.65
N ILE A 44 -6.91 3.13 1.17
CA ILE A 44 -7.89 3.03 0.07
C ILE A 44 -9.19 3.76 0.40
N GLY A 45 -9.74 3.58 1.60
CA GLY A 45 -10.94 4.26 2.07
C GLY A 45 -10.77 5.79 2.18
N GLU A 46 -9.55 6.24 2.45
CA GLU A 46 -9.14 7.65 2.50
C GLU A 46 -8.74 8.21 1.12
N SER A 47 -8.89 7.41 0.06
CA SER A 47 -8.46 7.73 -1.32
C SER A 47 -6.95 7.92 -1.51
N ASP A 48 -6.14 7.52 -0.53
CA ASP A 48 -4.68 7.46 -0.61
C ASP A 48 -4.24 6.15 -1.29
N LEU A 49 -4.36 6.10 -2.61
CA LEU A 49 -4.03 4.91 -3.38
C LEU A 49 -2.53 4.67 -3.47
N ILE A 50 -1.73 5.74 -3.48
CA ILE A 50 -0.27 5.63 -3.54
C ILE A 50 0.28 5.12 -2.22
N GLY A 51 -0.21 5.63 -1.09
CA GLY A 51 0.16 5.10 0.23
C GLY A 51 -0.29 3.66 0.41
N ALA A 52 -1.48 3.28 -0.09
CA ALA A 52 -1.93 1.90 -0.08
C ALA A 52 -1.00 0.97 -0.88
N VAL A 53 -0.56 1.38 -2.07
CA VAL A 53 0.42 0.64 -2.87
C VAL A 53 1.72 0.47 -2.10
N ALA A 54 2.30 1.56 -1.57
CA ALA A 54 3.56 1.50 -0.83
C ALA A 54 3.48 0.58 0.40
N THR A 55 2.35 0.60 1.11
CA THR A 55 2.09 -0.33 2.23
C THR A 55 2.07 -1.78 1.76
N LEU A 56 1.42 -2.09 0.64
CA LEU A 56 1.35 -3.44 0.10
C LEU A 56 2.69 -3.92 -0.45
N GLU A 57 3.45 -3.07 -1.15
CA GLU A 57 4.78 -3.41 -1.64
C GLU A 57 5.71 -3.78 -0.49
N ARG A 58 5.71 -2.99 0.59
CA ARG A 58 6.46 -3.31 1.81
C ARG A 58 6.00 -4.63 2.42
N LEU A 59 4.69 -4.83 2.52
CA LEU A 59 4.14 -6.07 3.06
C LEU A 59 4.58 -7.29 2.24
N LEU A 60 4.58 -7.18 0.91
CA LEU A 60 4.91 -8.26 -0.02
C LEU A 60 6.42 -8.55 -0.09
N ILE A 61 7.27 -7.57 0.22
CA ILE A 61 8.70 -7.79 0.42
C ILE A 61 8.94 -8.75 1.60
N ASP A 62 8.19 -8.56 2.69
CA ASP A 62 8.36 -9.35 3.93
C ASP A 62 7.54 -10.66 3.92
N HIS A 63 6.39 -10.67 3.23
CA HIS A 63 5.42 -11.78 3.19
C HIS A 63 4.97 -12.04 1.73
N PRO A 64 5.85 -12.57 0.86
CA PRO A 64 5.54 -12.80 -0.55
C PRO A 64 4.41 -13.82 -0.78
N GLU A 65 4.07 -14.64 0.22
CA GLU A 65 2.98 -15.61 0.20
C GLU A 65 1.59 -15.01 0.53
N ALA A 66 1.51 -13.70 0.79
CA ALA A 66 0.26 -13.03 1.09
C ALA A 66 -0.60 -12.84 -0.17
N ASP A 67 -1.21 -13.93 -0.65
CA ASP A 67 -2.01 -13.99 -1.90
C ASP A 67 -3.07 -12.87 -2.00
N GLU A 68 -3.74 -12.54 -0.89
CA GLU A 68 -4.73 -11.45 -0.87
C GLU A 68 -4.09 -10.06 -1.03
N ALA A 69 -2.88 -9.87 -0.52
CA ALA A 69 -2.14 -8.63 -0.67
C ALA A 69 -1.67 -8.45 -2.13
N LEU A 70 -1.19 -9.52 -2.77
CA LEU A 70 -0.85 -9.56 -4.19
C LEU A 70 -2.05 -9.16 -5.06
N LEU A 71 -3.20 -9.80 -4.85
CA LEU A 71 -4.41 -9.49 -5.63
C LEU A 71 -4.92 -8.07 -5.39
N LEU A 72 -4.84 -7.58 -4.15
CA LEU A 72 -5.18 -6.19 -3.84
C LEU A 72 -4.24 -5.22 -4.54
N HIS A 73 -2.93 -5.49 -4.53
CA HIS A 73 -1.91 -4.67 -5.18
C HIS A 73 -2.17 -4.54 -6.69
N VAL A 74 -2.43 -5.66 -7.38
CA VAL A 74 -2.86 -5.66 -8.79
C VAL A 74 -4.07 -4.75 -9.05
N SER A 75 -5.09 -4.81 -8.19
CA SER A 75 -6.29 -3.98 -8.35
C SER A 75 -5.96 -2.48 -8.24
N LEU A 76 -5.01 -2.10 -7.37
CA LEU A 76 -4.58 -0.72 -7.21
C LEU A 76 -3.78 -0.22 -8.40
N LEU A 77 -2.88 -1.04 -8.95
CA LEU A 77 -2.15 -0.71 -10.17
C LEU A 77 -3.11 -0.37 -11.31
N CYS A 78 -4.16 -1.15 -11.51
CA CYS A 78 -5.19 -0.84 -12.51
C CYS A 78 -5.95 0.46 -12.22
N ARG A 79 -6.30 0.74 -10.96
CA ARG A 79 -6.97 1.99 -10.56
C ARG A 79 -6.09 3.22 -10.76
N LEU A 80 -4.78 3.05 -10.66
CA LEU A 80 -3.76 4.06 -10.93
C LEU A 80 -3.38 4.14 -12.43
N ASP A 81 -4.11 3.46 -13.30
CA ASP A 81 -3.86 3.34 -14.74
C ASP A 81 -2.54 2.64 -15.12
N ASP A 82 -1.85 2.02 -14.16
CA ASP A 82 -0.72 1.13 -14.42
C ASP A 82 -1.18 -0.30 -14.75
N LYS A 83 -1.87 -0.41 -15.89
CA LYS A 83 -2.36 -1.70 -16.39
C LYS A 83 -1.24 -2.62 -16.84
N GLN A 84 -0.05 -2.08 -17.15
CA GLN A 84 1.09 -2.89 -17.57
C GLN A 84 1.75 -3.54 -16.35
N GLY A 85 1.96 -2.78 -15.26
CA GLY A 85 2.41 -3.32 -13.99
C GLY A 85 1.47 -4.41 -13.47
N ALA A 86 0.15 -4.14 -13.47
CA ALA A 86 -0.85 -5.12 -13.06
C ALA A 86 -0.78 -6.44 -13.86
N ARG A 87 -0.57 -6.36 -15.18
CA ARG A 87 -0.44 -7.54 -16.04
C ARG A 87 0.86 -8.29 -15.80
N ALA A 88 1.97 -7.58 -15.58
CA ALA A 88 3.24 -8.20 -15.27
C ALA A 88 3.14 -8.99 -13.96
N GLU A 89 2.56 -8.40 -12.93
CA GLU A 89 2.40 -9.07 -11.64
C GLU A 89 1.48 -10.29 -11.73
N LEU A 90 0.34 -10.18 -12.42
CA LEU A 90 -0.55 -11.33 -12.67
C LEU A 90 0.13 -12.47 -13.44
N ALA A 91 1.08 -12.16 -14.32
CA ALA A 91 1.81 -13.17 -15.08
C ALA A 91 2.81 -13.96 -14.24
N GLU A 92 3.31 -13.37 -13.14
CA GLU A 92 4.22 -14.02 -12.19
C GLU A 92 3.49 -14.79 -11.08
N MET A 93 2.17 -14.58 -10.94
CA MET A 93 1.32 -15.26 -9.94
C MET A 93 1.05 -16.72 -10.31
N ASP A 94 2.08 -17.56 -10.19
CA ASP A 94 1.93 -19.01 -10.27
C ASP A 94 1.54 -19.59 -8.91
N ARG A 95 0.43 -20.34 -8.87
CA ARG A 95 -0.03 -21.14 -7.70
C ARG A 95 -0.50 -20.35 -6.47
N ILE A 96 -0.96 -19.12 -6.64
CA ILE A 96 -1.62 -18.37 -5.55
C ILE A 96 -3.03 -18.92 -5.27
N ARG A 97 -3.53 -18.71 -4.05
CA ARG A 97 -4.95 -18.94 -3.73
C ARG A 97 -5.77 -17.72 -4.14
N VAL A 98 -6.56 -17.89 -5.20
CA VAL A 98 -7.44 -16.83 -5.68
C VAL A 98 -8.85 -17.01 -5.13
N SER A 99 -9.22 -16.25 -4.10
CA SER A 99 -10.60 -16.19 -3.63
C SER A 99 -11.50 -15.46 -4.64
N GLU A 100 -12.77 -15.83 -4.73
CA GLU A 100 -13.72 -15.15 -5.63
C GLU A 100 -13.88 -13.66 -5.29
N THR A 101 -13.87 -13.32 -4.01
CA THR A 101 -13.98 -11.92 -3.56
C THR A 101 -12.79 -11.09 -4.02
N ALA A 102 -11.56 -11.60 -3.85
CA ALA A 102 -10.36 -10.89 -4.29
C ALA A 102 -10.31 -10.78 -5.82
N TRP A 103 -10.72 -11.83 -6.53
CA TRP A 103 -10.77 -11.79 -7.99
C TRP A 103 -11.81 -10.82 -8.54
N ALA A 104 -12.97 -10.72 -7.88
CA ALA A 104 -14.00 -9.75 -8.24
C ALA A 104 -13.47 -8.31 -8.11
N GLU A 105 -12.67 -8.03 -7.08
CA GLU A 105 -12.01 -6.73 -6.90
C GLU A 105 -11.02 -6.42 -8.02
N VAL A 106 -10.15 -7.38 -8.38
CA VAL A 106 -9.25 -7.25 -9.54
C VAL A 106 -10.03 -6.97 -10.82
N THR A 107 -11.07 -7.75 -11.09
CA THR A 107 -11.86 -7.62 -12.33
C THR A 107 -12.63 -6.30 -12.38
N ALA A 108 -13.12 -5.82 -11.24
CA ALA A 108 -13.79 -4.52 -11.15
C ALA A 108 -12.83 -3.35 -11.45
N ALA A 109 -11.56 -3.46 -11.03
CA ALA A 109 -10.54 -2.45 -11.27
C ALA A 109 -9.92 -2.52 -12.68
N CYS A 110 -9.60 -3.73 -13.14
CA CYS A 110 -8.82 -3.95 -14.35
C CYS A 110 -9.67 -4.23 -15.60
N GLY A 111 -10.97 -4.52 -15.43
CA GLY A 111 -11.81 -5.08 -16.49
C GLY A 111 -11.44 -6.54 -16.78
N ALA A 112 -11.67 -6.98 -18.01
CA ALA A 112 -11.36 -8.35 -18.41
C ALA A 112 -9.83 -8.58 -18.48
N VAL A 113 -9.29 -9.28 -17.49
CA VAL A 113 -7.89 -9.74 -17.43
C VAL A 113 -7.83 -11.25 -17.23
N PRO A 114 -6.79 -11.94 -17.75
CA PRO A 114 -6.61 -13.38 -17.51
C PRO A 114 -6.48 -13.67 -16.02
N ARG A 115 -7.24 -14.66 -15.54
CA ARG A 115 -7.09 -15.15 -14.17
C ARG A 115 -5.83 -16.01 -14.06
N PRO A 116 -4.95 -15.75 -13.09
CA PRO A 116 -3.78 -16.60 -12.88
C PRO A 116 -4.24 -18.02 -12.55
N GLN A 117 -3.46 -19.02 -12.99
CA GLN A 117 -3.75 -20.43 -12.72
C GLN A 117 -3.45 -20.73 -11.25
N GLY A 118 -4.40 -20.40 -10.38
CA GLY A 118 -4.35 -20.77 -8.96
C GLY A 118 -4.56 -22.27 -8.76
N TRP A 119 -4.13 -22.79 -7.61
CA TRP A 119 -4.59 -24.10 -7.15
C TRP A 119 -6.10 -24.02 -6.91
N GLY A 120 -6.88 -24.62 -7.81
CA GLY A 120 -8.32 -24.77 -7.65
C GLY A 120 -8.62 -25.64 -6.42
N GLY A 121 -9.51 -25.16 -5.56
CA GLY A 121 -10.22 -26.02 -4.61
C GLY A 121 -11.15 -26.98 -5.32
#